data_AF-A0AAW8RDA0-F1
#
_entry.id   AF-A0AAW8RDA0-F1
#
_cell.length_a   1.000
_cell.length_b   1.000
_cell.length_c   1.000
_cell.angle_alpha   90.00
_cell.angle_beta   90.00
_cell.angle_gamma   90.00
#
_symmetry.space_group_name_H-M   'P 1'
#
loop_
_entity.id
_entity.type
_entity.pdbx_description
1 polymer ?
#
loop_
_entity_poly.entity_id
_entity_poly.type
_entity_poly.pdbx_seq_one_letter_code
_entity_poly.pdbx_strand_id
1 'polypeptide(L)'
;MKKESLAKRYGIALSYIAVSVVSLLIFWALSLTGVGAFVGIFNAYKLIFPLVVSISVATGIGFDHSGASALAGAVGYLVFGSSFSVLVDPKTAFLVTSPIKLFGSVGSDQLFFILCGLFMGIVAGVLYNKFYNIKMPEWLAFFGGRRFVPIVTSVVALFIGSFIANVVIPHL
;
A
#
# COMPACT_ATOMS: atom_id res chain seq x y z
N MET A 1 -6.01 12.58 26.46
CA MET A 1 -5.84 11.35 25.64
C MET A 1 -4.40 10.86 25.76
N LYS A 2 -4.17 9.75 26.46
CA LYS A 2 -2.82 9.17 26.62
C LYS A 2 -2.27 8.84 25.22
N LYS A 3 -1.24 9.56 24.78
CA LYS A 3 -0.47 9.15 23.60
C LYS A 3 0.08 7.77 23.92
N GLU A 4 -0.46 6.72 23.31
CA GLU A 4 0.18 5.40 23.38
C GLU A 4 1.65 5.55 22.99
N SER A 5 2.54 4.89 23.74
CA SER A 5 3.98 4.88 23.47
C SER A 5 4.20 4.49 22.00
N LEU A 6 5.00 5.27 21.27
CA LEU A 6 5.33 5.01 19.88
C LEU A 6 5.79 3.56 19.65
N ALA A 7 6.52 2.99 20.62
CA ALA A 7 6.97 1.60 20.59
C ALA A 7 5.81 0.59 20.45
N LYS A 8 4.66 0.86 21.07
CA LYS A 8 3.49 -0.02 21.03
C LYS A 8 2.81 0.01 19.66
N ARG A 9 2.82 1.16 18.98
CA ARG A 9 2.26 1.35 17.63
C ARG A 9 3.09 0.63 16.57
N TYR A 10 4.41 0.83 16.62
CA TYR A 10 5.32 0.11 15.74
C TYR A 10 5.26 -1.40 15.98
N GLY A 11 5.09 -1.85 17.23
CA GLY A 11 4.87 -3.27 17.55
C GLY A 11 3.61 -3.86 16.91
N ILE A 12 2.51 -3.11 16.88
CA ILE A 12 1.26 -3.52 16.22
C ILE A 12 1.41 -3.49 14.69
N ALA A 13 2.11 -2.51 14.11
CA ALA A 13 2.42 -2.51 12.68
C ALA A 13 3.20 -3.77 12.27
N LEU A 14 4.19 -4.13 13.07
CA LEU A 14 5.08 -5.24 12.80
C LEU A 14 4.35 -6.59 12.94
N SER A 15 3.36 -6.70 13.84
CA SER A 15 2.55 -7.90 13.96
C SER A 15 1.65 -8.13 12.72
N TYR A 16 1.02 -7.09 12.16
CA TYR A 16 0.20 -7.24 10.94
C TYR A 16 1.04 -7.62 9.71
N ILE A 17 2.25 -7.07 9.60
CA ILE A 17 3.21 -7.47 8.55
C ILE A 17 3.62 -8.94 8.74
N ALA A 18 3.95 -9.34 9.98
CA ALA A 18 4.31 -10.72 10.29
C ALA A 18 3.17 -11.70 9.93
N VAL A 19 1.92 -11.37 10.27
CA VAL A 19 0.74 -12.19 9.89
C VAL A 19 0.59 -12.28 8.37
N SER A 20 0.79 -11.17 7.64
CA SER A 20 0.73 -11.16 6.17
C SER A 20 1.81 -12.06 5.56
N VAL A 21 3.04 -11.99 6.08
CA VAL A 21 4.17 -12.82 5.62
C VAL A 21 3.92 -14.29 5.94
N VAL A 22 3.43 -14.60 7.15
CA VAL A 22 3.07 -15.98 7.54
C VAL A 22 2.01 -16.54 6.61
N SER A 23 0.98 -15.76 6.27
CA SER A 23 -0.03 -16.18 5.30
C SER A 23 0.57 -16.47 3.92
N LEU A 24 1.50 -15.63 3.45
CA LEU A 24 2.20 -15.85 2.17
C LEU A 24 3.02 -17.15 2.20
N LEU A 25 3.73 -17.41 3.30
CA LEU A 25 4.56 -18.61 3.48
C LEU A 25 3.73 -19.89 3.52
N ILE A 26 2.56 -19.84 4.16
CA ILE A 26 1.61 -20.96 4.17
C ILE A 26 1.19 -21.30 2.74
N PHE A 27 0.73 -20.31 1.97
CA PHE A 27 0.31 -20.56 0.58
C PHE A 27 1.47 -20.94 -0.34
N TRP A 28 2.68 -20.46 -0.06
CA TRP A 28 3.88 -20.91 -0.75
C TRP A 28 4.17 -22.39 -0.48
N ALA A 29 4.12 -22.82 0.79
CA ALA A 29 4.31 -24.22 1.17
C ALA A 29 3.23 -25.13 0.57
N LEU A 30 1.96 -24.69 0.58
CA LEU A 30 0.86 -25.38 -0.09
C LEU A 30 1.05 -25.46 -1.60
N SER A 31 1.63 -24.45 -2.24
CA SER A 31 1.94 -24.48 -3.67
C SER A 31 2.98 -25.56 -4.04
N LEU A 32 3.83 -25.99 -3.09
CA LEU A 32 4.81 -27.07 -3.31
C LEU A 32 4.17 -28.45 -3.37
N THR A 33 2.91 -28.59 -2.92
CA THR A 33 2.17 -29.86 -2.98
C THR A 33 1.77 -30.28 -4.40
N GLY A 34 2.00 -29.42 -5.41
CA GLY A 34 1.81 -29.74 -6.83
C GLY A 34 0.35 -29.72 -7.31
N VAL A 35 -0.62 -29.42 -6.44
CA VAL A 35 -2.02 -29.25 -6.84
C VAL A 35 -2.19 -27.89 -7.53
N GLY A 36 -2.62 -27.90 -8.79
CA GLY A 36 -2.73 -26.67 -9.61
C GLY A 36 -3.58 -25.56 -8.99
N ALA A 37 -4.58 -25.91 -8.17
CA ALA A 37 -5.39 -24.94 -7.43
C ALA A 37 -4.56 -24.11 -6.42
N PHE A 38 -3.65 -24.74 -5.67
CA PHE A 38 -2.82 -24.03 -4.68
C PHE A 38 -1.76 -23.14 -5.34
N VAL A 39 -1.22 -23.56 -6.50
CA VAL A 39 -0.32 -22.73 -7.31
C VAL A 39 -1.03 -21.47 -7.79
N GLY A 40 -2.29 -21.60 -8.26
CA GLY A 40 -3.11 -20.46 -8.67
C GLY A 40 -3.38 -19.47 -7.52
N ILE A 41 -3.75 -19.99 -6.34
CA ILE A 41 -3.98 -19.16 -5.14
C ILE A 41 -2.70 -18.43 -4.72
N PHE A 42 -1.57 -19.11 -4.69
CA PHE A 42 -0.29 -18.49 -4.34
C PHE A 42 0.08 -17.35 -5.30
N ASN A 43 -0.07 -17.57 -6.61
CA ASN A 43 0.19 -16.54 -7.61
C ASN A 43 -0.71 -15.31 -7.45
N ALA A 44 -2.01 -15.52 -7.21
CA ALA A 44 -2.94 -14.41 -6.96
C ALA A 44 -2.59 -13.66 -5.67
N TYR A 45 -2.28 -14.37 -4.59
CA TYR A 45 -1.91 -13.78 -3.32
C TYR A 45 -0.61 -12.96 -3.43
N LYS A 46 0.38 -13.47 -4.16
CA LYS A 46 1.66 -12.79 -4.42
C LYS A 46 1.48 -11.43 -5.13
N LEU A 47 0.46 -11.29 -5.97
CA LEU A 47 0.14 -10.04 -6.67
C LEU A 47 -0.55 -9.01 -5.77
N ILE A 48 -1.42 -9.46 -4.87
CA ILE A 48 -2.17 -8.58 -3.95
C ILE A 48 -1.33 -8.23 -2.72
N PHE A 49 -0.28 -9.01 -2.42
CA PHE A 49 0.55 -8.86 -1.24
C PHE A 49 1.08 -7.44 -0.98
N PRO A 50 1.60 -6.67 -1.97
CA PRO A 50 2.01 -5.29 -1.75
C PRO A 50 0.91 -4.36 -1.20
N LEU A 51 -0.32 -4.57 -1.66
CA LEU A 51 -1.49 -3.83 -1.18
C LEU A 51 -1.81 -4.20 0.27
N VAL A 52 -1.74 -5.50 0.62
CA VAL A 52 -1.89 -5.96 2.01
C VAL A 52 -0.81 -5.37 2.91
N VAL A 53 0.44 -5.33 2.44
CA VAL A 53 1.56 -4.72 3.17
C VAL A 53 1.30 -3.23 3.41
N SER A 54 0.86 -2.48 2.38
CA SER A 54 0.52 -1.06 2.53
C SER A 54 -0.56 -0.85 3.60
N ILE A 55 -1.63 -1.65 3.57
CA ILE A 55 -2.72 -1.57 4.55
C ILE A 55 -2.23 -1.87 5.97
N SER A 56 -1.47 -2.95 6.14
CA SER A 56 -0.91 -3.39 7.43
C SER A 56 0.00 -2.33 8.06
N VAL A 57 0.82 -1.67 7.24
CA VAL A 57 1.73 -0.61 7.68
C VAL A 57 0.95 0.65 8.03
N ALA A 58 -0.03 1.04 7.21
CA ALA A 58 -0.86 2.22 7.45
C ALA A 58 -1.70 2.09 8.72
N THR A 59 -2.31 0.94 8.98
CA THR A 59 -3.06 0.70 10.23
C THR A 59 -2.15 0.67 11.45
N GLY A 60 -0.96 0.10 11.32
CA GLY A 60 0.01 0.04 12.41
C GLY A 60 0.57 1.40 12.85
N ILE A 61 0.80 2.31 11.90
CA ILE A 61 1.33 3.65 12.18
C ILE A 61 0.23 4.62 12.63
N GLY A 62 -1.02 4.40 12.21
CA GLY A 62 -2.16 5.25 12.56
C GLY A 62 -2.45 5.24 14.07
N PHE A 63 -2.57 6.43 14.67
CA PHE A 63 -2.75 6.63 16.12
C PHE A 63 -3.88 5.80 16.74
N ASP A 64 -4.98 5.62 16.02
CA ASP A 64 -6.19 4.94 16.51
C ASP A 64 -6.35 3.51 15.99
N HIS A 65 -5.39 2.99 15.21
CA HIS A 65 -5.57 1.77 14.40
C HIS A 65 -6.90 1.74 13.65
N SER A 66 -7.39 2.91 13.21
CA SER A 66 -8.71 3.04 12.64
C SER A 66 -8.76 2.50 11.21
N GLY A 67 -9.92 1.99 10.81
CA GLY A 67 -10.16 1.55 9.43
C GLY A 67 -9.97 2.67 8.39
N ALA A 68 -10.04 3.95 8.80
CA ALA A 68 -9.73 5.07 7.93
C ALA A 68 -8.24 5.13 7.54
N SER A 69 -7.33 4.73 8.44
CA SER A 69 -5.90 4.61 8.13
C SER A 69 -5.64 3.43 7.16
N ALA A 70 -6.35 2.31 7.35
CA ALA A 70 -6.32 1.16 6.45
C ALA A 70 -6.73 1.55 5.01
N LEU A 71 -7.87 2.25 4.91
CA LEU A 71 -8.40 2.75 3.63
C LEU A 71 -7.44 3.73 2.97
N ALA A 72 -6.81 4.63 3.73
CA ALA A 72 -5.82 5.56 3.20
C ALA A 72 -4.59 4.84 2.63
N GLY A 73 -4.10 3.78 3.29
CA GLY A 73 -3.03 2.93 2.78
C GLY A 73 -3.41 2.17 1.50
N ALA A 74 -4.63 1.62 1.44
CA ALA A 74 -5.15 0.96 0.25
C ALA A 74 -5.27 1.93 -0.94
N VAL A 75 -5.92 3.08 -0.72
CA VAL A 75 -6.10 4.12 -1.75
C VAL A 75 -4.74 4.65 -2.20
N GLY A 76 -3.83 4.93 -1.28
CA GLY A 76 -2.48 5.39 -1.60
C GLY A 76 -1.74 4.42 -2.52
N TYR A 77 -1.73 3.12 -2.21
CA TYR A 77 -1.07 2.14 -3.06
C TYR A 77 -1.73 2.00 -4.44
N LEU A 78 -3.07 1.98 -4.50
CA LEU A 78 -3.80 1.86 -5.77
C LEU A 78 -3.56 3.06 -6.69
N VAL A 79 -3.57 4.28 -6.14
CA VAL A 79 -3.34 5.51 -6.90
C VAL A 79 -1.88 5.65 -7.31
N PHE A 80 -0.95 5.22 -6.45
CA PHE A 80 0.45 5.10 -6.83
C PHE A 80 0.63 4.12 -8.00
N GLY A 81 0.05 2.91 -7.90
CA GLY A 81 0.13 1.88 -8.92
C GLY A 81 -0.47 2.32 -10.26
N SER A 82 -1.62 3.01 -10.24
CA SER A 82 -2.23 3.55 -11.47
C SER A 82 -1.39 4.66 -12.10
N SER A 83 -0.87 5.59 -11.30
CA SER A 83 0.01 6.66 -11.80
C SER A 83 1.27 6.10 -12.43
N PHE A 84 1.85 5.09 -11.78
CA PHE A 84 3.05 4.43 -12.24
C PHE A 84 2.81 3.67 -13.55
N SER A 85 1.70 2.92 -13.66
CA SER A 85 1.35 2.18 -14.88
C SER A 85 1.18 3.08 -16.10
N VAL A 86 0.48 4.22 -15.93
CA VAL A 86 0.24 5.18 -17.03
C VAL A 86 1.54 5.78 -17.59
N LEU A 87 2.55 5.96 -16.73
CA LEU A 87 3.80 6.61 -17.10
C LEU A 87 4.85 5.64 -17.66
N VAL A 88 4.79 4.35 -17.27
CA VAL A 88 5.66 3.31 -17.82
C VAL A 88 5.14 2.80 -19.16
N ASP A 89 3.83 2.56 -19.27
CA ASP A 89 3.21 2.06 -20.49
C ASP A 89 1.77 2.61 -20.61
N PRO A 90 1.53 3.65 -21.43
CA PRO A 90 0.25 4.37 -21.47
C PRO A 90 -0.94 3.54 -21.97
N LYS A 91 -0.70 2.30 -22.43
CA LYS A 91 -1.72 1.35 -22.87
C LYS A 91 -2.10 0.31 -21.81
N THR A 92 -1.37 0.23 -20.70
CA THR A 92 -1.65 -0.73 -19.63
C THR A 92 -2.40 -0.05 -18.48
N ALA A 93 -3.66 -0.45 -18.26
CA ALA A 93 -4.35 -0.11 -17.04
C ALA A 93 -3.70 -0.88 -15.89
N PHE A 94 -3.41 -0.19 -14.77
CA PHE A 94 -2.98 -0.88 -13.55
C PHE A 94 -4.10 -1.82 -13.10
N LEU A 95 -3.90 -3.11 -13.30
CA LEU A 95 -4.73 -4.14 -12.72
C LEU A 95 -3.93 -4.80 -11.63
N VAL A 96 -4.49 -4.84 -10.42
CA VAL A 96 -3.94 -5.61 -9.27
C VAL A 96 -3.77 -7.11 -9.61
N THR A 97 -4.28 -7.55 -10.75
CA THR A 97 -4.21 -8.92 -11.29
C THR A 97 -3.07 -9.17 -12.29
N SER A 98 -2.30 -8.15 -12.69
CA SER A 98 -1.23 -8.32 -13.68
C SER A 98 0.03 -7.55 -13.25
N PRO A 99 1.18 -8.23 -13.09
CA PRO A 99 2.42 -7.53 -12.77
C PRO A 99 2.82 -6.69 -13.98
N ILE A 100 3.03 -5.40 -13.76
CA ILE A 100 3.71 -4.55 -14.74
C ILE A 100 5.13 -5.08 -14.84
N LYS A 101 5.53 -5.53 -16.04
CA LYS A 101 6.89 -6.01 -16.29
C LYS A 101 7.80 -4.81 -16.42
N LEU A 102 8.55 -4.50 -15.36
CA LEU A 102 9.48 -3.36 -15.36
C LEU A 102 10.85 -3.76 -15.87
N PHE A 103 11.35 -4.93 -15.48
CA PHE A 103 12.75 -5.33 -15.74
C PHE A 103 12.89 -6.62 -16.56
N GLY A 104 11.83 -7.06 -17.26
CA GLY A 104 11.86 -8.29 -18.05
C GLY A 104 12.02 -9.59 -17.24
N SER A 105 12.18 -9.49 -15.92
CA SER A 105 12.35 -10.61 -14.98
C SER A 105 11.33 -10.52 -13.86
N VAL A 106 10.51 -11.56 -13.74
CA VAL A 106 9.33 -11.66 -12.85
C VAL A 106 9.70 -11.53 -11.34
N GLY A 107 10.99 -11.62 -10.99
CA GLY A 107 11.47 -11.57 -9.60
C GLY A 107 11.75 -10.17 -9.05
N SER A 108 12.36 -9.28 -9.84
CA SER A 108 12.75 -7.92 -9.41
C SER A 108 11.56 -6.99 -9.29
N ASP A 109 10.56 -7.18 -10.15
CA ASP A 109 9.36 -6.34 -10.20
C ASP A 109 8.55 -6.46 -8.90
N GLN A 110 8.47 -7.67 -8.32
CA GLN A 110 7.67 -7.90 -7.13
C GLN A 110 8.28 -7.30 -5.86
N LEU A 111 9.61 -7.40 -5.70
CA LEU A 111 10.29 -6.74 -4.59
C LEU A 111 10.09 -5.22 -4.68
N PHE A 112 10.15 -4.65 -5.88
CA PHE A 112 9.86 -3.24 -6.10
C PHE A 112 8.44 -2.87 -5.66
N PHE A 113 7.41 -3.61 -6.10
CA PHE A 113 6.03 -3.33 -5.68
C PHE A 113 5.82 -3.50 -4.17
N ILE A 114 6.44 -4.50 -3.53
CA ILE A 114 6.37 -4.67 -2.07
C ILE A 114 7.00 -3.48 -1.35
N LEU A 115 8.16 -3.00 -1.81
CA LEU A 115 8.83 -1.82 -1.25
C LEU A 115 7.98 -0.56 -1.44
N CYS A 116 7.37 -0.38 -2.61
CA CYS A 116 6.42 0.71 -2.86
C CYS A 116 5.18 0.62 -1.96
N GLY A 117 4.66 -0.59 -1.73
CA GLY A 117 3.57 -0.85 -0.78
C GLY A 117 3.94 -0.45 0.65
N LEU A 118 5.12 -0.85 1.12
CA LEU A 118 5.66 -0.46 2.42
C LEU A 118 5.78 1.06 2.53
N PHE A 119 6.36 1.70 1.50
CA PHE A 119 6.55 3.15 1.48
C PHE A 119 5.22 3.90 1.50
N MET A 120 4.26 3.52 0.65
CA MET A 120 2.93 4.12 0.63
C MET A 120 2.16 3.90 1.93
N GLY A 121 2.33 2.74 2.58
CA GLY A 121 1.77 2.48 3.91
C GLY A 121 2.33 3.44 4.97
N ILE A 122 3.64 3.70 4.95
CA ILE A 122 4.27 4.68 5.85
C ILE A 122 3.71 6.08 5.60
N VAL A 123 3.69 6.52 4.34
CA VAL A 123 3.17 7.82 3.94
C VAL A 123 1.72 7.97 4.41
N ALA A 124 0.86 6.98 4.16
CA ALA A 124 -0.54 7.01 4.58
C ALA A 124 -0.70 7.10 6.10
N GLY A 125 0.07 6.32 6.87
CA GLY A 125 0.03 6.36 8.34
C GLY A 125 0.50 7.71 8.91
N VAL A 126 1.54 8.31 8.32
CA VAL A 126 2.03 9.64 8.71
C VAL A 126 1.00 10.72 8.38
N LEU A 127 0.38 10.66 7.20
CA LEU A 127 -0.68 11.58 6.81
C LEU A 127 -1.90 11.44 7.72
N TYR A 128 -2.28 10.23 8.11
CA TYR A 128 -3.36 10.01 9.08
C TYR A 128 -3.06 10.75 10.39
N ASN A 129 -1.87 10.56 10.96
CA ASN A 129 -1.50 11.20 12.22
C ASN A 129 -1.49 12.73 12.15
N LYS A 130 -1.26 13.31 10.97
CA LYS A 130 -1.29 14.76 10.76
C LYS A 130 -2.70 15.31 10.50
N PHE A 131 -3.53 14.58 9.75
CA PHE A 131 -4.78 15.10 9.17
C PHE A 131 -6.07 14.55 9.80
N TYR A 132 -5.98 13.61 10.76
CA TYR A 132 -7.17 12.95 11.34
C TYR A 132 -8.19 13.89 12.01
N ASN A 133 -7.78 15.08 12.46
CA ASN A 133 -8.63 16.05 13.15
C ASN A 133 -8.64 17.42 12.45
N ILE A 134 -8.49 17.44 11.12
CA ILE A 134 -8.57 18.71 10.39
C ILE A 134 -10.00 19.23 10.38
N LYS A 135 -10.16 20.53 10.66
CA LYS A 135 -11.44 21.24 10.53
C LYS A 135 -11.45 21.97 9.20
N MET A 136 -12.46 21.68 8.39
CA MET A 136 -12.68 22.34 7.11
C MET A 136 -13.75 23.42 7.23
N PRO A 137 -13.73 24.44 6.34
CA PRO A 137 -14.77 25.48 6.30
C PRO A 137 -16.15 24.86 6.03
N GLU A 138 -17.22 25.56 6.41
CA GLU A 138 -18.60 25.03 6.47
C GLU A 138 -19.07 24.31 5.19
N TRP A 139 -18.65 24.78 4.03
CA TRP A 139 -19.00 24.19 2.73
C TRP A 139 -18.25 22.88 2.40
N LEU A 140 -17.08 22.63 3.01
CA LEU A 140 -16.30 21.38 2.86
C LEU A 140 -16.28 20.51 4.12
N ALA A 141 -17.09 20.86 5.13
CA ALA A 141 -17.10 20.19 6.43
C ALA A 141 -17.37 18.67 6.34
N PHE A 142 -18.04 18.21 5.26
CA PHE A 142 -18.26 16.79 4.97
C PHE A 142 -16.98 15.96 4.86
N PHE A 143 -15.89 16.56 4.35
CA PHE A 143 -14.59 15.90 4.22
C PHE A 143 -13.71 16.09 5.45
N GLY A 144 -14.15 16.84 6.46
CA GLY A 144 -13.39 17.07 7.68
C GLY A 144 -13.10 15.79 8.48
N GLY A 145 -12.07 15.87 9.33
CA GLY A 145 -11.65 14.76 10.20
C GLY A 145 -11.10 13.55 9.45
N ARG A 146 -11.47 12.34 9.88
CA ARG A 146 -10.87 11.07 9.42
C ARG A 146 -11.15 10.71 7.95
N ARG A 147 -12.14 11.34 7.32
CA ARG A 147 -12.50 11.14 5.90
C ARG A 147 -11.59 11.89 4.95
N PHE A 148 -10.91 12.93 5.45
CA PHE A 148 -9.96 13.70 4.65
C PHE A 148 -8.72 12.88 4.30
N VAL A 149 -8.34 11.96 5.18
CA VAL A 149 -7.05 11.26 5.10
C VAL A 149 -6.91 10.49 3.77
N PRO A 150 -7.89 9.65 3.34
CA PRO A 150 -7.82 8.98 2.03
C PRO A 150 -7.67 9.93 0.84
N ILE A 151 -8.26 11.13 0.92
CA ILE A 151 -8.24 12.14 -0.14
C ILE A 151 -6.86 12.77 -0.26
N VAL A 152 -6.24 13.15 0.86
CA VAL A 152 -4.87 13.69 0.81
C VAL A 152 -3.88 12.62 0.38
N THR A 153 -4.06 11.38 0.85
CA THR A 153 -3.18 10.29 0.46
C THR A 153 -3.24 9.97 -1.02
N SER A 154 -4.41 10.08 -1.68
CA SER A 154 -4.48 9.88 -3.13
C SER A 154 -3.72 10.98 -3.88
N VAL A 155 -3.90 12.26 -3.50
CA VAL A 155 -3.18 13.37 -4.11
C VAL A 155 -1.67 13.23 -3.93
N VAL A 156 -1.21 12.90 -2.73
CA VAL A 156 0.22 12.67 -2.45
C VAL A 156 0.74 11.45 -3.21
N ALA A 157 -0.05 10.37 -3.31
CA ALA A 157 0.32 9.19 -4.09
C ALA A 157 0.48 9.49 -5.58
N LEU A 158 -0.35 10.39 -6.16
CA LEU A 158 -0.19 10.84 -7.55
C LEU A 158 1.17 11.52 -7.75
N PHE A 159 1.55 12.44 -6.86
CA PHE A 159 2.84 13.14 -6.96
C PHE A 159 4.03 12.18 -6.77
N ILE A 160 3.94 11.28 -5.79
CA ILE A 160 4.99 10.26 -5.56
C ILE A 160 5.11 9.32 -6.76
N GLY A 161 3.99 8.86 -7.31
CA GLY A 161 3.95 8.00 -8.50
C GLY A 161 4.55 8.70 -9.72
N SER A 162 4.16 9.95 -9.95
CA SER A 162 4.70 10.77 -11.04
C SER A 162 6.20 11.04 -10.89
N PHE A 163 6.68 11.27 -9.67
CA PHE A 163 8.08 11.50 -9.39
C PHE A 163 8.92 10.24 -9.59
N ILE A 164 8.48 9.11 -9.04
CA ILE A 164 9.20 7.83 -9.18
C ILE A 164 9.25 7.41 -10.65
N ALA A 165 8.15 7.50 -11.39
CA ALA A 165 8.14 7.10 -12.80
C ALA A 165 9.03 8.00 -13.68
N ASN A 166 9.02 9.33 -13.49
CA ASN A 166 9.82 10.23 -14.33
C ASN A 166 11.29 10.33 -13.93
N VAL A 167 11.66 10.14 -12.66
CA VAL A 167 13.03 10.38 -12.18
C VAL A 167 13.81 9.08 -11.97
N VAL A 168 13.15 7.99 -11.55
CA VAL A 168 13.84 6.74 -11.18
C VAL A 168 14.01 5.80 -12.37
N ILE A 169 13.04 5.75 -13.30
CA ILE A 169 13.08 4.89 -14.49
C ILE A 169 14.14 5.31 -15.52
N PRO A 170 14.36 6.60 -15.87
CA PRO A 170 15.38 6.94 -16.87
C PRO A 170 16.83 6.77 -16.38
N HIS A 171 17.03 6.43 -15.10
CA HIS A 171 18.36 6.23 -14.49
C HIS A 171 18.62 4.79 -14.03
N LEU A 172 17.72 3.85 -14.34
CA LEU A 172 17.86 2.39 -14.11
C LEU A 172 17.92 1.66 -15.45
#